data_AF-A0A3D5K0A5-F1
#
_entry.id   AF-A0A3D5K0A5-F1
#
_cell.length_a   1.000
_cell.length_b   1.000
_cell.length_c   1.000
_cell.angle_alpha   90.00
_cell.angle_beta   90.00
_cell.angle_gamma   90.00
#
_symmetry.space_group_name_H-M   'P 1'
#
loop_
_entity.id
_entity.type
_entity.pdbx_description
1 polymer ?
#
loop_
_entity_poly.entity_id
_entity_poly.type
_entity_poly.pdbx_seq_one_letter_code
_entity_poly.pdbx_strand_id
1 'polypeptide(L)'
;MDQLKQHFEKGILAIAMLVMGYVAFTLYMDADEVQTKIQDQQNERLRGGTKSELGKIDMKPYTGALAKLEDTKPLTLSNPHNLFNPVQWRRTPQGTVFKVEKGTEIGAGAVRLAKTYPLYTKVEFRGVSQTGNVLRYRFTVTREAEERKKDRIRMTTTVDGENLEDIRKIFTLVKVNGSLSDPSSLTLRMSDGSDDIIVVNGEIFSRVDGYSADITYPPNNKQFRNRRSGEKLFFAEDMHNIVAISESEVVLSTASTSKRTTIRLR
;
A
#
# COMPACT_ATOMS: atom_id res chain seq x y z
N MET A 1 -30.41 -12.95 124.04
CA MET A 1 -30.50 -13.38 122.62
C MET A 1 -30.95 -12.25 121.68
N ASP A 2 -31.18 -11.01 122.15
CA ASP A 2 -31.63 -9.91 121.27
C ASP A 2 -30.51 -9.20 120.47
N GLN A 3 -29.26 -9.25 120.94
CA GLN A 3 -28.14 -8.64 120.22
C GLN A 3 -27.77 -9.38 118.91
N LEU A 4 -28.11 -10.68 118.81
CA LEU A 4 -27.90 -11.48 117.59
C LEU A 4 -28.85 -11.06 116.44
N LYS A 5 -30.07 -10.59 116.75
CA LYS A 5 -31.01 -10.11 115.73
C LYS A 5 -30.59 -8.78 115.13
N GLN A 6 -29.98 -7.89 115.92
CA GLN A 6 -29.63 -6.54 115.50
C GLN A 6 -28.40 -6.48 114.56
N HIS A 7 -27.60 -7.54 114.52
CA HIS A 7 -26.40 -7.64 113.66
C HIS A 7 -26.57 -8.64 112.50
N PHE A 8 -27.73 -9.27 112.36
CA PHE A 8 -28.02 -10.25 111.32
C PHE A 8 -27.94 -9.63 109.91
N GLU A 9 -28.45 -8.40 109.74
CA GLU A 9 -28.39 -7.66 108.48
C GLU A 9 -26.95 -7.33 108.06
N LYS A 10 -26.11 -6.92 109.01
CA LYS A 10 -24.68 -6.65 108.76
C LYS A 10 -23.90 -7.93 108.42
N GLY A 11 -24.27 -9.05 109.03
CA GLY A 11 -23.70 -10.37 108.73
C GLY A 11 -24.04 -10.83 107.31
N ILE A 12 -25.30 -10.68 106.88
CA ILE A 12 -25.71 -10.99 105.50
C ILE A 12 -25.01 -10.07 104.50
N LEU A 13 -24.90 -8.77 104.80
CA LEU A 13 -24.20 -7.82 103.92
C LEU A 13 -22.72 -8.18 103.73
N ALA A 14 -22.03 -8.57 104.81
CA ALA A 14 -20.63 -8.99 104.74
C ALA A 14 -20.45 -10.25 103.90
N ILE A 15 -21.36 -11.23 104.03
CA ILE A 15 -21.36 -12.43 103.19
C ILE A 15 -21.63 -12.08 101.72
N ALA A 16 -22.59 -11.21 101.44
CA ALA A 16 -22.90 -10.79 100.08
C ALA A 16 -21.70 -10.07 99.41
N MET A 17 -20.97 -9.23 100.16
CA MET A 17 -19.74 -8.60 99.65
C MET A 17 -18.63 -9.62 99.39
N LEU A 18 -18.47 -10.63 100.24
CA LEU A 18 -17.50 -11.71 100.02
C LEU A 18 -17.84 -12.52 98.76
N VAL A 19 -19.12 -12.82 98.53
CA VAL A 19 -19.58 -13.51 97.32
C VAL A 19 -19.31 -12.66 96.07
N MET A 20 -19.62 -11.37 96.09
CA MET A 20 -19.30 -10.49 94.95
C MET A 20 -17.80 -10.38 94.68
N GLY A 21 -16.98 -10.28 95.74
CA GLY A 21 -15.53 -10.25 95.61
C GLY A 21 -14.98 -11.55 94.99
N TYR A 22 -15.53 -12.70 95.39
CA TYR A 22 -15.18 -13.99 94.81
C TYR A 22 -15.56 -14.09 93.34
N VAL A 23 -16.78 -13.66 92.97
CA VAL A 23 -17.23 -13.66 91.57
C VAL A 23 -16.36 -12.75 90.70
N ALA A 24 -16.04 -11.55 91.18
CA ALA A 24 -15.16 -10.62 90.46
C ALA A 24 -13.76 -11.20 90.25
N PHE A 25 -13.21 -11.91 91.24
CA PHE A 25 -11.92 -12.57 91.13
C PHE A 25 -11.94 -13.71 90.09
N THR A 26 -12.99 -14.55 90.10
CA THR A 26 -13.12 -15.63 89.10
C THR A 26 -13.24 -15.08 87.67
N LEU A 27 -14.01 -14.01 87.47
CA LEU A 27 -14.14 -13.37 86.16
C LEU A 27 -12.83 -12.75 85.68
N TYR A 28 -12.00 -12.21 86.58
CA TYR A 28 -10.70 -11.66 86.23
C TYR A 28 -9.72 -12.74 85.77
N MET A 29 -9.68 -13.89 86.45
CA MET A 29 -8.84 -15.01 86.03
C MET A 29 -9.29 -15.60 84.69
N ASP A 30 -10.60 -15.75 84.48
CA ASP A 30 -11.15 -16.26 83.21
C ASP A 30 -10.90 -15.29 82.04
N ALA A 31 -10.90 -13.98 82.31
CA ALA A 31 -10.66 -12.97 81.28
C ALA A 31 -9.25 -13.08 80.66
N ASP A 32 -8.23 -13.38 81.46
CA ASP A 32 -6.85 -13.53 80.99
C ASP A 32 -6.68 -14.80 80.14
N GLU A 33 -7.33 -15.90 80.54
CA GLU A 33 -7.36 -17.14 79.75
C GLU A 33 -8.10 -16.97 78.41
N VAL A 34 -9.20 -16.20 78.41
CA VAL A 34 -9.93 -15.90 77.18
C VAL A 34 -9.12 -14.98 76.26
N GLN A 35 -8.44 -13.98 76.82
CA GLN A 35 -7.66 -13.03 76.04
C GLN A 35 -6.44 -13.69 75.38
N THR A 36 -5.76 -14.58 76.10
CA THR A 36 -4.66 -15.40 75.55
C THR A 36 -5.16 -16.33 74.43
N LYS A 37 -6.29 -17.02 74.60
CA LYS A 37 -6.88 -17.85 73.53
C LYS A 37 -7.27 -17.05 72.29
N ILE A 38 -7.79 -15.84 72.44
CA ILE A 38 -8.11 -14.96 71.31
C ILE A 38 -6.82 -14.56 70.59
N GLN A 39 -5.77 -14.24 71.33
CA GLN A 39 -4.49 -13.83 70.76
C GLN A 39 -3.78 -14.98 70.03
N ASP A 40 -3.86 -16.20 70.56
CA ASP A 40 -3.36 -17.40 69.89
C ASP A 40 -4.15 -17.69 68.60
N GLN A 41 -5.48 -17.59 68.63
CA GLN A 41 -6.30 -17.73 67.41
C GLN A 41 -6.01 -16.64 66.38
N GLN A 42 -5.72 -15.41 66.81
CA GLN A 42 -5.29 -14.34 65.89
C GLN A 42 -3.92 -14.65 65.29
N ASN A 43 -2.97 -15.14 66.09
CA ASN A 43 -1.64 -15.53 65.63
C ASN A 43 -1.69 -16.71 64.65
N GLU A 44 -2.55 -17.70 64.87
CA GLU A 44 -2.77 -18.81 63.92
C GLU A 44 -3.36 -18.33 62.59
N ARG A 45 -4.33 -17.41 62.62
CA ARG A 45 -4.88 -16.80 61.39
C ARG A 45 -3.83 -15.99 60.64
N LEU A 46 -3.01 -15.21 61.35
CA LEU A 46 -1.94 -14.39 60.76
C LEU A 46 -0.79 -15.21 60.19
N ARG A 47 -0.50 -16.38 60.78
CA ARG A 47 0.53 -17.30 60.28
C ARG A 47 0.16 -18.00 58.99
N GLY A 48 -1.08 -17.86 58.51
CA GLY A 48 -1.51 -18.32 57.19
C GLY A 48 -1.14 -19.78 56.95
N GLY A 49 -2.00 -20.70 57.42
CA GLY A 49 -1.80 -22.15 57.39
C GLY A 49 -0.99 -22.62 56.19
N THR A 50 0.02 -23.46 56.46
CA THR A 50 1.06 -23.94 55.55
C THR A 50 0.54 -23.98 54.12
N LYS A 51 0.97 -23.02 53.29
CA LYS A 51 0.58 -22.99 51.88
C LYS A 51 1.07 -24.29 51.27
N SER A 52 0.17 -25.24 51.08
CA SER A 52 0.48 -26.45 50.33
C SER A 52 0.94 -25.98 48.96
N GLU A 53 2.21 -26.21 48.62
CA GLU A 53 2.70 -25.96 47.28
C GLU A 53 1.75 -26.69 46.33
N LEU A 54 1.11 -25.95 45.42
CA LEU A 54 0.24 -26.57 44.42
C LEU A 54 1.07 -27.65 43.73
N GLY A 55 0.67 -28.91 43.90
CA GLY A 55 1.30 -30.03 43.20
C GLY A 55 1.35 -29.72 41.71
N LYS A 56 2.45 -30.08 41.04
CA LYS A 56 2.64 -29.84 39.61
C LYS A 56 1.41 -30.34 38.85
N ILE A 57 0.67 -29.41 38.24
CA ILE A 57 -0.51 -29.72 37.43
C ILE A 57 -0.02 -30.53 36.23
N ASP A 58 -0.55 -31.75 36.07
CA ASP A 58 -0.18 -32.60 34.94
C ASP A 58 -0.80 -32.04 33.65
N MET A 59 0.05 -31.39 32.85
CA MET A 59 -0.35 -30.77 31.58
C MET A 59 -0.37 -31.78 30.42
N LYS A 60 0.00 -33.06 30.64
CA LYS A 60 0.00 -34.11 29.60
C LYS A 60 -1.31 -34.23 28.79
N PRO A 61 -2.51 -34.03 29.35
CA PRO A 61 -3.74 -34.09 28.55
C PRO A 61 -3.86 -32.94 27.55
N TYR A 62 -3.20 -31.81 27.83
CA TYR A 62 -3.32 -30.56 27.08
C TYR A 62 -2.18 -30.34 26.07
N THR A 63 -1.08 -31.08 26.18
CA THR A 63 0.08 -30.96 25.27
C THR A 63 -0.32 -31.24 23.83
N GLY A 64 -1.23 -32.18 23.58
CA GLY A 64 -1.70 -32.50 22.22
C GLY A 64 -2.56 -31.39 21.60
N ALA A 65 -3.30 -30.63 22.41
CA ALA A 65 -4.06 -29.47 21.93
C ALA A 65 -3.13 -28.26 21.69
N LEU A 66 -2.15 -28.05 22.57
CA LEU A 66 -1.13 -27.01 22.42
C LEU A 66 -0.27 -27.25 21.17
N ALA A 67 0.18 -28.48 20.92
CA ALA A 67 0.96 -28.82 19.73
C ALA A 67 0.17 -28.58 18.42
N LYS A 68 -1.15 -28.78 18.43
CA LYS A 68 -2.01 -28.47 17.27
C LYS A 68 -2.17 -26.96 17.04
N LEU A 69 -2.16 -26.17 18.11
CA LEU A 69 -2.22 -24.70 18.02
C LEU A 69 -0.87 -24.11 17.60
N GLU A 70 0.23 -24.72 18.01
CA GLU A 70 1.58 -24.32 17.59
C GLU A 70 1.81 -24.61 16.10
N ASP A 71 1.26 -25.71 15.54
CA ASP A 71 1.30 -26.03 14.10
C ASP A 71 0.07 -25.50 13.33
N THR A 72 -0.53 -24.38 13.77
CA THR A 72 -1.62 -23.77 13.00
C THR A 72 -1.03 -23.07 11.77
N LYS A 73 -0.94 -23.79 10.66
CA LYS A 73 -0.63 -23.19 9.36
C LYS A 73 -1.79 -22.26 8.96
N PRO A 74 -1.50 -21.07 8.40
CA PRO A 74 -2.54 -20.18 7.92
C PRO A 74 -3.40 -20.89 6.87
N LEU A 75 -4.68 -21.10 7.19
CA LEU A 75 -5.63 -21.73 6.30
C LEU A 75 -6.03 -20.74 5.20
N THR A 76 -5.42 -20.85 4.02
CA THR A 76 -5.80 -20.04 2.85
C THR A 76 -7.04 -20.65 2.19
N LEU A 77 -8.21 -20.14 2.57
CA LEU A 77 -9.52 -20.54 2.03
C LEU A 77 -9.84 -19.94 0.65
N SER A 78 -8.98 -19.10 0.10
CA SER A 78 -9.08 -18.56 -1.27
C SER A 78 -7.90 -19.04 -2.11
N ASN A 79 -8.20 -19.41 -3.38
CA ASN A 79 -7.32 -19.79 -4.50
C ASN A 79 -5.94 -20.44 -4.19
N PRO A 80 -5.61 -21.63 -4.73
CA PRO A 80 -6.09 -22.23 -5.98
C PRO A 80 -7.01 -23.45 -5.80
N HIS A 81 -7.34 -23.82 -4.56
CA HIS A 81 -8.24 -24.94 -4.25
C HIS A 81 -9.62 -24.38 -3.86
N ASN A 82 -10.50 -24.25 -4.86
CA ASN A 82 -11.88 -23.75 -4.73
C ASN A 82 -12.74 -24.61 -3.80
N LEU A 83 -12.54 -24.49 -2.48
CA LEU A 83 -13.32 -25.24 -1.49
C LEU A 83 -14.58 -24.48 -1.05
N PHE A 84 -14.65 -23.16 -1.28
CA PHE A 84 -15.80 -22.34 -0.85
C PHE A 84 -16.30 -21.28 -1.86
N ASN A 85 -15.66 -21.10 -3.02
CA ASN A 85 -16.17 -20.22 -4.07
C ASN A 85 -16.44 -21.03 -5.35
N PRO A 86 -17.71 -21.21 -5.79
CA PRO A 86 -18.00 -21.90 -7.03
C PRO A 86 -17.32 -21.18 -8.19
N VAL A 87 -16.73 -21.95 -9.11
CA VAL A 87 -16.06 -21.35 -10.26
C VAL A 87 -17.09 -20.66 -11.14
N GLN A 88 -16.91 -19.37 -11.36
CA GLN A 88 -17.81 -18.60 -12.21
C GLN A 88 -17.53 -18.93 -13.67
N TRP A 89 -18.54 -19.46 -14.36
CA TRP A 89 -18.54 -19.59 -15.81
C TRP A 89 -19.16 -18.34 -16.40
N ARG A 90 -18.47 -17.74 -17.38
CA ARG A 90 -19.01 -16.58 -18.11
C ARG A 90 -19.04 -16.86 -19.59
N ARG A 91 -20.06 -16.28 -20.23
CA ARG A 91 -20.24 -16.32 -21.67
C ARG A 91 -19.78 -14.99 -22.26
N THR A 92 -18.92 -15.06 -23.27
CA THR A 92 -18.54 -13.89 -24.07
C THR A 92 -19.72 -13.44 -24.93
N PRO A 93 -19.73 -12.19 -25.41
CA PRO A 93 -20.72 -11.73 -26.40
C PRO A 93 -20.77 -12.62 -27.66
N GLN A 94 -19.66 -13.28 -27.99
CA GLN A 94 -19.51 -14.22 -29.11
C GLN A 94 -20.08 -15.62 -28.82
N GLY A 95 -20.57 -15.86 -27.59
CA GLY A 95 -21.20 -17.11 -27.20
C GLY A 95 -20.25 -18.16 -26.62
N THR A 96 -18.94 -17.97 -26.69
CA THR A 96 -17.93 -18.84 -26.08
C THR A 96 -18.00 -18.77 -24.56
N VAL A 97 -18.06 -19.93 -23.92
CA VAL A 97 -18.10 -20.07 -22.46
C VAL A 97 -16.69 -20.35 -21.95
N PHE A 98 -16.24 -19.63 -20.93
CA PHE A 98 -14.94 -19.87 -20.31
C PHE A 98 -15.01 -19.81 -18.79
N LYS A 99 -14.11 -20.55 -18.17
CA LYS A 99 -14.00 -20.74 -16.73
C LYS A 99 -13.12 -19.63 -16.13
N VAL A 100 -13.60 -18.94 -15.10
CA VAL A 100 -12.84 -17.89 -14.41
C VAL A 100 -12.28 -18.46 -13.10
N GLU A 101 -11.03 -18.91 -13.11
CA GLU A 101 -10.42 -19.57 -11.95
C GLU A 101 -9.69 -18.57 -11.02
N LYS A 102 -8.87 -17.68 -11.59
CA LYS A 102 -8.01 -16.77 -10.80
C LYS A 102 -8.55 -15.34 -10.72
N GLY A 103 -9.57 -15.01 -11.52
CA GLY A 103 -10.10 -13.65 -11.66
C GLY A 103 -9.22 -12.74 -12.53
N THR A 104 -8.15 -13.27 -13.11
CA THR A 104 -7.27 -12.58 -14.07
C THR A 104 -7.61 -12.91 -15.51
N GLU A 105 -8.50 -13.88 -15.74
CA GLU A 105 -8.95 -14.32 -17.06
C GLU A 105 -9.93 -13.33 -17.72
N ILE A 106 -10.33 -12.28 -17.00
CA ILE A 106 -11.24 -11.22 -17.47
C ILE A 106 -10.65 -9.84 -17.18
N GLY A 107 -11.09 -8.83 -17.96
CA GLY A 107 -10.74 -7.44 -17.72
C GLY A 107 -9.26 -7.16 -18.00
N ALA A 108 -8.67 -6.21 -17.29
CA ALA A 108 -7.29 -5.77 -17.54
C ALA A 108 -6.25 -6.89 -17.34
N GLY A 109 -6.54 -7.92 -16.52
CA GLY A 109 -5.64 -9.05 -16.29
C GLY A 109 -5.54 -10.03 -17.47
N ALA A 110 -6.55 -10.08 -18.33
CA ALA A 110 -6.59 -10.98 -19.48
C ALA A 110 -5.91 -10.39 -20.72
N VAL A 111 -5.62 -9.08 -20.68
CA VAL A 111 -4.99 -8.34 -21.75
C VAL A 111 -3.57 -8.84 -21.97
N ARG A 112 -3.18 -8.94 -23.23
CA ARG A 112 -1.82 -9.29 -23.62
C ARG A 112 -1.21 -8.17 -24.44
N LEU A 113 -0.03 -7.73 -24.03
CA LEU A 113 0.81 -6.84 -24.80
C LEU A 113 1.47 -7.65 -25.92
N ALA A 114 1.21 -7.28 -27.18
CA ALA A 114 1.71 -8.00 -28.34
C ALA A 114 3.06 -7.43 -28.81
N LYS A 115 3.15 -6.09 -28.89
CA LYS A 115 4.37 -5.40 -29.32
C LYS A 115 4.36 -3.96 -28.85
N THR A 116 5.54 -3.38 -28.66
CA THR A 116 5.76 -1.97 -28.39
C THR A 116 6.60 -1.37 -29.52
N TYR A 117 6.37 -0.09 -29.82
CA TYR A 117 7.11 0.65 -30.84
C TYR A 117 7.63 1.95 -30.23
N PRO A 118 8.94 2.25 -30.33
CA PRO A 118 9.47 3.54 -29.90
C PRO A 118 8.91 4.66 -30.77
N LEU A 119 8.56 5.77 -30.12
CA LEU A 119 8.11 7.01 -30.76
C LEU A 119 9.24 8.02 -30.69
N TYR A 120 9.68 8.48 -31.85
CA TYR A 120 10.86 9.33 -31.95
C TYR A 120 10.52 10.82 -32.06
N THR A 121 11.37 11.64 -31.44
CA THR A 121 11.56 13.02 -31.84
C THR A 121 12.78 13.09 -32.74
N LYS A 122 12.57 13.57 -33.96
CA LYS A 122 13.59 13.68 -35.02
C LYS A 122 13.77 15.14 -35.40
N VAL A 123 15.01 15.61 -35.38
CA VAL A 123 15.36 16.98 -35.77
C VAL A 123 16.48 16.92 -36.81
N GLU A 124 16.26 17.58 -37.93
CA GLU A 124 17.18 17.63 -39.06
C GLU A 124 17.43 19.10 -39.44
N PHE A 125 18.69 19.50 -39.48
CA PHE A 125 19.07 20.79 -40.03
C PHE A 125 19.03 20.74 -41.57
N ARG A 126 18.34 21.69 -42.19
CA ARG A 126 18.17 21.75 -43.66
C ARG A 126 19.05 22.76 -44.35
N GLY A 127 19.53 23.76 -43.62
CA GLY A 127 20.36 24.83 -44.17
C GLY A 127 19.98 26.21 -43.66
N VAL A 128 20.77 27.18 -44.11
CA VAL A 128 20.60 28.60 -43.79
C VAL A 128 19.96 29.31 -44.98
N SER A 129 19.02 30.20 -44.71
CA SER A 129 18.41 31.09 -45.71
C SER A 129 18.65 32.53 -45.27
N GLN A 130 19.28 33.33 -46.12
CA GLN A 130 19.44 34.75 -45.85
C GLN A 130 18.29 35.54 -46.50
N THR A 131 17.64 36.41 -45.75
CA THR A 131 16.65 37.36 -46.29
C THR A 131 17.02 38.74 -45.79
N GLY A 132 17.60 39.56 -46.68
CA GLY A 132 18.23 40.82 -46.30
C GLY A 132 19.41 40.58 -45.34
N ASN A 133 19.38 41.23 -44.17
CA ASN A 133 20.39 41.07 -43.12
C ASN A 133 20.05 39.97 -42.09
N VAL A 134 18.93 39.26 -42.22
CA VAL A 134 18.52 38.23 -41.26
C VAL A 134 18.90 36.84 -41.79
N LEU A 135 19.70 36.11 -41.01
CA LEU A 135 20.04 34.71 -41.25
C LEU A 135 18.97 33.83 -40.59
N ARG A 136 18.32 32.99 -41.38
CA ARG A 136 17.31 32.04 -40.92
C ARG A 136 17.82 30.61 -41.00
N TYR A 137 17.86 29.93 -39.87
CA TYR A 137 18.19 28.52 -39.79
C TYR A 137 16.93 27.69 -39.97
N ARG A 138 16.92 26.78 -40.96
CA ARG A 138 15.77 25.94 -41.27
C ARG A 138 15.96 24.54 -40.70
N PHE A 139 14.95 24.06 -39.97
CA PHE A 139 14.93 22.73 -39.39
C PHE A 139 13.71 21.96 -39.87
N THR A 140 13.85 20.65 -40.00
CA THR A 140 12.73 19.73 -40.15
C THR A 140 12.57 18.94 -38.86
N VAL A 141 11.37 18.99 -38.27
CA VAL A 141 11.05 18.38 -36.98
C VAL A 141 9.92 17.38 -37.14
N THR A 142 10.05 16.22 -36.51
CA THR A 142 9.00 15.20 -36.38
C THR A 142 8.90 14.80 -34.92
N ARG A 143 7.71 14.87 -34.31
CA ARG A 143 7.47 14.54 -32.89
C ARG A 143 6.42 13.43 -32.77
N GLU A 144 6.85 12.18 -32.83
CA GLU A 144 5.91 11.05 -32.93
C GLU A 144 5.15 10.75 -31.61
N ALA A 145 5.68 11.23 -30.48
CA ALA A 145 5.15 11.06 -29.12
C ALA A 145 4.07 12.08 -28.71
N GLU A 146 3.89 13.15 -29.48
CA GLU A 146 2.97 14.24 -29.16
C GLU A 146 1.50 13.76 -29.05
N GLU A 147 0.67 14.41 -28.23
CA GLU A 147 -0.71 13.95 -27.99
C GLU A 147 -1.63 14.09 -29.21
N ARG A 148 -1.47 15.20 -29.95
CA ARG A 148 -2.35 15.54 -31.07
C ARG A 148 -1.78 15.03 -32.39
N LYS A 149 -2.63 14.43 -33.22
CA LYS A 149 -2.23 13.87 -34.52
C LYS A 149 -1.57 14.91 -35.45
N LYS A 150 -2.03 16.16 -35.42
CA LYS A 150 -1.50 17.26 -36.25
C LYS A 150 -0.04 17.59 -35.92
N ASP A 151 0.30 17.55 -34.64
CA ASP A 151 1.61 17.97 -34.15
C ASP A 151 2.69 16.89 -34.36
N ARG A 152 2.26 15.65 -34.65
CA ARG A 152 3.11 14.51 -35.04
C ARG A 152 3.60 14.56 -36.48
N ILE A 153 2.97 15.36 -37.33
CA ILE A 153 3.30 15.42 -38.76
C ILE A 153 4.66 16.10 -38.92
N ARG A 154 5.51 15.54 -39.79
CA ARG A 154 6.80 16.14 -40.17
C ARG A 154 6.56 17.57 -40.66
N MET A 155 7.24 18.53 -40.05
CA MET A 155 7.08 19.94 -40.36
C MET A 155 8.44 20.63 -40.50
N THR A 156 8.45 21.73 -41.26
CA THR A 156 9.61 22.60 -41.36
C THR A 156 9.38 23.84 -40.50
N THR A 157 10.42 24.26 -39.80
CA THR A 157 10.41 25.44 -38.94
C THR A 157 11.70 26.24 -39.10
N THR A 158 11.68 27.49 -38.65
CA THR A 158 12.80 28.42 -38.87
C THR A 158 13.08 29.26 -37.65
N VAL A 159 14.36 29.52 -37.39
CA VAL A 159 14.82 30.39 -36.31
C VAL A 159 15.69 31.51 -36.88
N ASP A 160 15.42 32.74 -36.46
CA ASP A 160 16.02 33.96 -37.02
C ASP A 160 17.36 34.37 -36.36
N GLY A 161 18.00 33.47 -35.60
CA GLY A 161 19.28 33.73 -34.95
C GLY A 161 19.52 32.93 -33.67
N GLU A 162 20.63 33.20 -32.99
CA GLU A 162 20.97 32.61 -31.70
C GLU A 162 20.14 33.18 -30.55
N ASN A 163 19.89 32.35 -29.53
CA ASN A 163 19.05 32.59 -28.37
C ASN A 163 17.62 33.03 -28.67
N LEU A 164 17.10 32.65 -29.85
CA LEU A 164 15.74 32.92 -30.26
C LEU A 164 14.91 31.63 -30.27
N GLU A 165 13.65 31.77 -29.87
CA GLU A 165 12.66 30.71 -30.00
C GLU A 165 12.29 30.52 -31.46
N ASP A 166 12.06 29.27 -31.82
CA ASP A 166 11.35 28.93 -33.03
C ASP A 166 9.96 29.60 -33.07
N ILE A 167 9.49 29.94 -34.27
CA ILE A 167 8.15 30.50 -34.52
C ILE A 167 7.04 29.62 -33.92
N ARG A 168 7.26 28.30 -33.88
CA ARG A 168 6.31 27.32 -33.32
C ARG A 168 6.57 26.97 -31.86
N LYS A 169 7.57 27.60 -31.22
CA LYS A 169 7.95 27.42 -29.81
C LYS A 169 8.27 25.96 -29.44
N ILE A 170 8.86 25.22 -30.39
CA ILE A 170 9.26 23.81 -30.18
C ILE A 170 10.63 23.74 -29.49
N PHE A 171 11.52 24.67 -29.84
CA PHE A 171 12.85 24.77 -29.27
C PHE A 171 13.39 26.19 -29.39
N THR A 172 14.46 26.46 -28.67
CA THR A 172 15.26 27.68 -28.75
C THR A 172 16.61 27.32 -29.32
N LEU A 173 17.06 28.03 -30.37
CA LEU A 173 18.42 27.86 -30.89
C LEU A 173 19.40 28.53 -29.93
N VAL A 174 20.13 27.78 -29.12
CA VAL A 174 21.02 28.34 -28.10
C VAL A 174 22.33 28.80 -28.72
N LYS A 175 22.93 27.96 -29.57
CA LYS A 175 24.26 28.19 -30.11
C LYS A 175 24.43 27.59 -31.50
N VAL A 176 25.11 28.31 -32.37
CA VAL A 176 25.56 27.86 -33.67
C VAL A 176 27.08 27.66 -33.62
N ASN A 177 27.54 26.45 -33.90
CA ASN A 177 28.96 26.14 -33.98
C ASN A 177 29.40 26.08 -35.45
N GLY A 178 30.51 26.76 -35.76
CA GLY A 178 31.05 26.83 -37.12
C GLY A 178 30.78 28.17 -37.79
N SER A 179 30.70 28.17 -39.13
CA SER A 179 30.36 29.39 -39.89
C SER A 179 28.86 29.69 -39.75
N LEU A 180 28.50 30.97 -39.65
CA LEU A 180 27.09 31.40 -39.59
C LEU A 180 26.33 31.09 -40.89
N SER A 181 27.02 31.01 -42.02
CA SER A 181 26.43 30.65 -43.32
C SER A 181 26.43 29.14 -43.58
N ASP A 182 27.33 28.40 -42.94
CA ASP A 182 27.47 26.95 -43.05
C ASP A 182 27.87 26.36 -41.69
N PRO A 183 26.89 26.15 -40.79
CA PRO A 183 27.15 25.68 -39.45
C PRO A 183 27.51 24.20 -39.46
N SER A 184 28.46 23.82 -38.61
CA SER A 184 28.87 22.41 -38.44
C SER A 184 27.94 21.68 -37.48
N SER A 185 27.52 22.34 -36.39
CA SER A 185 26.52 21.82 -35.46
C SER A 185 25.74 22.94 -34.78
N LEU A 186 24.51 22.65 -34.39
CA LEU A 186 23.60 23.60 -33.74
C LEU A 186 23.09 23.00 -32.43
N THR A 187 23.19 23.75 -31.35
CA THR A 187 22.67 23.37 -30.04
C THR A 187 21.28 23.95 -29.85
N LEU A 188 20.29 23.08 -29.65
CA LEU A 188 18.88 23.45 -29.49
C LEU A 188 18.42 23.09 -28.07
N ARG A 189 17.73 24.01 -27.40
CA ARG A 189 17.03 23.75 -26.14
C ARG A 189 15.59 23.42 -26.42
N MET A 190 15.13 22.23 -26.06
CA MET A 190 13.76 21.80 -26.30
C MET A 190 12.78 22.47 -25.33
N SER A 191 11.56 22.78 -25.78
CA SER A 191 10.55 23.44 -24.93
C SER A 191 9.80 22.47 -24.00
N ASP A 192 9.98 21.17 -24.18
CA ASP A 192 9.44 20.10 -23.34
C ASP A 192 10.17 19.97 -21.97
N GLY A 193 11.21 20.76 -21.74
CA GLY A 193 12.03 20.73 -20.52
C GLY A 193 13.13 19.67 -20.54
N SER A 194 13.36 19.01 -21.68
CA SER A 194 14.47 18.07 -21.87
C SER A 194 15.81 18.78 -22.10
N ASP A 195 16.90 18.01 -22.00
CA ASP A 195 18.25 18.53 -22.15
C ASP A 195 18.52 19.13 -23.55
N ASP A 196 19.50 20.02 -23.61
CA ASP A 196 19.95 20.64 -24.85
C ASP A 196 20.45 19.56 -25.83
N ILE A 197 19.90 19.56 -27.05
CA ILE A 197 20.24 18.61 -28.12
C ILE A 197 21.25 19.23 -29.10
N ILE A 198 22.16 18.42 -29.64
CA ILE A 198 23.12 18.86 -30.65
C ILE A 198 22.71 18.24 -31.98
N VAL A 199 22.40 19.10 -32.95
CA VAL A 199 22.07 18.71 -34.32
C VAL A 199 23.28 18.98 -35.20
N VAL A 200 23.88 17.92 -35.73
CA VAL A 200 25.02 18.01 -36.65
C VAL A 200 24.50 18.21 -38.08
N ASN A 201 25.18 19.06 -38.85
CA ASN A 201 24.81 19.31 -40.24
C ASN A 201 24.97 18.01 -41.07
N GLY A 202 23.93 17.64 -41.81
CA GLY A 202 23.88 16.41 -42.60
C GLY A 202 23.36 15.18 -41.85
N GLU A 203 23.17 15.26 -40.53
CA GLU A 203 22.65 14.15 -39.72
C GLU A 203 21.24 14.43 -39.20
N ILE A 204 20.48 13.36 -38.98
CA ILE A 204 19.18 13.43 -38.33
C ILE A 204 19.38 13.05 -36.86
N PHE A 205 19.20 14.02 -35.97
CA PHE A 205 19.12 13.73 -34.55
C PHE A 205 17.84 12.92 -34.29
N SER A 206 17.93 11.83 -33.53
CA SER A 206 16.78 11.03 -33.13
C SER A 206 16.86 10.63 -31.66
N ARG A 207 15.79 10.88 -30.90
CA ARG A 207 15.63 10.48 -29.49
C ARG A 207 14.28 9.79 -29.31
N VAL A 208 14.21 8.81 -28.41
CA VAL A 208 12.95 8.16 -28.02
C VAL A 208 12.28 8.99 -26.94
N ASP A 209 11.08 9.50 -27.23
CA ASP A 209 10.30 10.34 -26.31
C ASP A 209 9.04 9.62 -25.78
N GLY A 210 8.80 8.39 -26.24
CA GLY A 210 7.70 7.58 -25.75
C GLY A 210 7.56 6.27 -26.51
N TYR A 211 6.48 5.55 -26.23
CA TYR A 211 6.18 4.27 -26.86
C TYR A 211 4.71 4.20 -27.26
N SER A 212 4.42 3.52 -28.36
CA SER A 212 3.08 3.01 -28.68
C SER A 212 3.04 1.49 -28.51
N ALA A 213 1.85 0.93 -28.37
CA ALA A 213 1.66 -0.49 -28.12
C ALA A 213 0.53 -1.10 -28.96
N ASP A 214 0.76 -2.34 -29.38
CA ASP A 214 -0.27 -3.24 -29.86
C ASP A 214 -0.76 -4.10 -28.69
N ILE A 215 -2.03 -3.97 -28.37
CA ILE A 215 -2.67 -4.61 -27.22
C ILE A 215 -3.77 -5.52 -27.74
N THR A 216 -3.84 -6.74 -27.19
CA THR A 216 -4.87 -7.72 -27.54
C THR A 216 -5.66 -8.13 -26.31
N TYR A 217 -6.97 -8.32 -26.49
CA TYR A 217 -7.86 -8.86 -25.49
C TYR A 217 -8.43 -10.19 -26.00
N PRO A 218 -7.76 -11.32 -25.68
CA PRO A 218 -8.13 -12.65 -26.17
C PRO A 218 -9.58 -13.07 -25.89
N PRO A 219 -10.21 -12.79 -24.72
CA PRO A 219 -11.55 -13.31 -24.44
C PRO A 219 -12.61 -12.90 -25.48
N ASN A 220 -12.54 -11.69 -26.03
CA ASN A 220 -13.44 -11.24 -27.09
C ASN A 220 -12.71 -11.04 -28.43
N ASN A 221 -11.50 -11.58 -28.59
CA ASN A 221 -10.62 -11.41 -29.75
C ASN A 221 -10.46 -9.95 -30.24
N LYS A 222 -10.53 -8.98 -29.32
CA LYS A 222 -10.33 -7.56 -29.69
C LYS A 222 -8.84 -7.27 -29.86
N GLN A 223 -8.51 -6.55 -30.91
CA GLN A 223 -7.16 -6.07 -31.17
C GLN A 223 -7.16 -4.54 -31.18
N PHE A 224 -6.20 -3.95 -30.48
CA PHE A 224 -6.00 -2.52 -30.39
C PHE A 224 -4.58 -2.23 -30.87
N ARG A 225 -4.45 -1.75 -32.10
CA ARG A 225 -3.16 -1.49 -32.73
C ARG A 225 -2.74 -0.03 -32.58
N ASN A 226 -1.43 0.20 -32.48
CA ASN A 226 -0.77 1.50 -32.43
C ASN A 226 -1.41 2.45 -31.39
N ARG A 227 -1.68 1.91 -30.20
CA ARG A 227 -2.28 2.67 -29.10
C ARG A 227 -1.22 3.45 -28.35
N ARG A 228 -1.60 4.64 -27.87
CA ARG A 228 -0.72 5.56 -27.16
C ARG A 228 -1.21 5.81 -25.74
N SER A 229 -0.33 6.39 -24.92
CA SER A 229 -0.72 6.89 -23.60
C SER A 229 -1.89 7.89 -23.70
N GLY A 230 -2.82 7.83 -22.76
CA GLY A 230 -4.03 8.64 -22.70
C GLY A 230 -5.21 8.11 -23.55
N GLU A 231 -5.01 7.09 -24.40
CA GLU A 231 -6.11 6.51 -25.16
C GLU A 231 -7.00 5.60 -24.32
N LYS A 232 -8.30 5.62 -24.62
CA LYS A 232 -9.33 4.80 -23.97
C LYS A 232 -9.60 3.55 -24.80
N LEU A 233 -9.60 2.40 -24.14
CA LEU A 233 -9.91 1.07 -24.67
C LEU A 233 -11.22 0.58 -24.05
N PHE A 234 -12.08 -0.04 -24.84
CA PHE A 234 -13.35 -0.60 -24.34
C PHE A 234 -13.38 -2.11 -24.52
N PHE A 235 -13.35 -2.85 -23.41
CA PHE A 235 -13.44 -4.31 -23.38
C PHE A 235 -13.94 -4.78 -22.01
N ALA A 236 -14.38 -6.03 -21.91
CA ALA A 236 -14.97 -6.58 -20.68
C ALA A 236 -16.12 -5.73 -20.08
N GLU A 237 -16.91 -5.07 -20.95
CA GLU A 237 -18.02 -4.17 -20.56
C GLU A 237 -17.59 -2.94 -19.75
N ASP A 238 -16.30 -2.63 -19.75
CA ASP A 238 -15.73 -1.48 -19.03
C ASP A 238 -14.77 -0.68 -19.93
N MET A 239 -14.52 0.56 -19.52
CA MET A 239 -13.56 1.45 -20.14
C MET A 239 -12.23 1.39 -19.40
N HIS A 240 -11.15 1.21 -20.14
CA HIS A 240 -9.79 1.16 -19.62
C HIS A 240 -8.95 2.26 -20.28
N ASN A 241 -8.31 3.11 -19.47
CA ASN A 241 -7.40 4.15 -19.96
C ASN A 241 -5.96 3.65 -19.95
N ILE A 242 -5.21 3.93 -21.01
CA ILE A 242 -3.77 3.69 -21.03
C ILE A 242 -3.09 4.83 -20.26
N VAL A 243 -2.48 4.52 -19.13
CA VAL A 243 -1.82 5.54 -18.28
C VAL A 243 -0.39 5.78 -18.72
N ALA A 244 0.32 4.70 -19.05
CA ALA A 244 1.71 4.75 -19.47
C ALA A 244 2.03 3.55 -20.36
N ILE A 245 2.97 3.77 -21.28
CA ILE A 245 3.57 2.74 -22.11
C ILE A 245 5.08 2.90 -21.99
N SER A 246 5.74 1.84 -21.54
CA SER A 246 7.19 1.70 -21.50
C SER A 246 7.64 0.72 -22.59
N GLU A 247 8.94 0.51 -22.72
CA GLU A 247 9.50 -0.43 -23.70
C GLU A 247 8.93 -1.84 -23.57
N SER A 248 8.78 -2.35 -22.34
CA SER A 248 8.37 -3.73 -22.08
C SER A 248 7.05 -3.86 -21.32
N GLU A 249 6.34 -2.76 -21.05
CA GLU A 249 5.12 -2.82 -20.25
C GLU A 249 4.11 -1.72 -20.59
N VAL A 250 2.84 -2.02 -20.34
CA VAL A 250 1.72 -1.09 -20.46
C VAL A 250 0.94 -1.07 -19.15
N VAL A 251 0.62 0.12 -18.67
CA VAL A 251 -0.22 0.30 -17.49
C VAL A 251 -1.61 0.73 -17.91
N LEU A 252 -2.61 -0.11 -17.62
CA LEU A 252 -4.01 0.20 -17.84
C LEU A 252 -4.67 0.60 -16.52
N SER A 253 -5.48 1.65 -16.54
CA SER A 253 -6.38 2.02 -15.44
C SER A 253 -7.82 1.70 -15.83
N THR A 254 -8.53 0.99 -14.97
CA THR A 254 -9.95 0.66 -15.18
C THR A 254 -10.83 1.82 -14.68
N ALA A 255 -11.75 2.33 -15.51
CA ALA A 255 -12.51 3.54 -15.18
C ALA A 255 -13.46 3.35 -13.99
N SER A 256 -14.12 2.20 -13.90
CA SER A 256 -15.09 1.90 -12.83
C SER A 256 -14.45 1.76 -11.43
N THR A 257 -13.23 1.20 -11.37
CA THR A 257 -12.56 0.82 -10.11
C THR A 257 -11.32 1.65 -9.82
N SER A 258 -10.87 2.49 -10.77
CA SER A 258 -9.57 3.18 -10.76
C SER A 258 -8.36 2.26 -10.55
N LYS A 259 -8.53 0.94 -10.68
CA LYS A 259 -7.48 -0.05 -10.46
C LYS A 259 -6.49 -0.03 -11.62
N ARG A 260 -5.21 0.13 -11.28
CA ARG A 260 -4.10 0.05 -12.23
C ARG A 260 -3.62 -1.39 -12.37
N THR A 261 -3.39 -1.81 -13.60
CA THR A 261 -2.89 -3.14 -13.94
C THR A 261 -1.74 -2.99 -14.90
N THR A 262 -0.57 -3.51 -14.53
CA THR A 262 0.62 -3.53 -15.38
C THR A 262 0.65 -4.82 -16.18
N ILE A 263 0.74 -4.71 -17.49
CA ILE A 263 0.83 -5.82 -18.44
C ILE A 263 2.21 -5.77 -19.06
N ARG A 264 2.98 -6.84 -18.85
CA ARG A 264 4.33 -6.95 -19.41
C ARG A 264 4.30 -7.65 -20.77
N LEU A 265 5.23 -7.25 -21.63
CA LEU A 265 5.54 -7.93 -22.87
C LEU A 265 6.06 -9.33 -22.51
N ARG A 266 5.53 -10.36 -23.17
CA ARG A 266 5.97 -11.75 -23.01
C ARG A 266 6.90 -12.15 -24.13
#